data_AF-A0A7Y7NCK8-F1
#
_entry.id   AF-A0A7Y7NCK8-F1
#
_cell.length_a   1.000
_cell.length_b   1.000
_cell.length_c   1.000
_cell.angle_alpha   90.00
_cell.angle_beta   90.00
_cell.angle_gamma   90.00
#
_symmetry.space_group_name_H-M   'P 1'
#
loop_
_entity.id
_entity.type
_entity.pdbx_description
1 polymer ?
#
loop_
_entity_poly.entity_id
_entity_poly.type
_entity_poly.pdbx_seq_one_letter_code
_entity_poly.pdbx_strand_id
1 'polypeptide(L)'
;MNAHLHLLSRLFRGTLCIILFSSPALADENACGPMTANEELLSKLQQENAALSLKVKQLEAIACIPTDRLHQKKVQRLQEIASQVKTQRQTTSDFQGFVTWMSSNLAGYNRYIQAGSYAAVIGRMLPIPYAGQASVFTKFIAQFTLALNASSVSMTNYLNSSRKFITMTDQIEACKATDDRAIMEAARFADLQLLKDMNDAQVKLATVSDLSSGALSFLASLNHYVSSTDEYWNKTKGLFKKDVDPKEKSFISESTSSLKAQADRFNGKLRTFEELGKKETASVKSLAVYDELEQEAARSCLLK
;
A
#
# COMPACT_ATOMS: atom_id res chain seq x y z
N MET A 1 -11.50 -38.23 -32.52
CA MET A 1 -11.99 -39.18 -33.55
C MET A 1 -12.47 -38.34 -34.73
N ASN A 2 -11.62 -37.92 -35.66
CA ASN A 2 -10.78 -38.67 -36.63
C ASN A 2 -11.48 -38.88 -37.97
N ALA A 3 -11.32 -37.90 -38.86
CA ALA A 3 -10.96 -38.04 -40.28
C ALA A 3 -10.58 -36.63 -40.77
N HIS A 4 -9.35 -36.35 -41.20
CA HIS A 4 -8.85 -36.58 -42.57
C HIS A 4 -9.79 -35.98 -43.62
N LEU A 5 -9.38 -35.24 -44.64
CA LEU A 5 -8.13 -34.73 -45.22
C LEU A 5 -8.62 -33.98 -46.49
N HIS A 6 -7.76 -33.31 -47.26
CA HIS A 6 -8.11 -32.55 -48.49
C HIS A 6 -8.89 -31.24 -48.28
N LEU A 7 -8.17 -30.10 -48.29
CA LEU A 7 -8.46 -29.03 -49.26
C LEU A 7 -7.27 -28.10 -49.56
N LEU A 8 -6.03 -28.60 -49.45
CA LEU A 8 -4.83 -27.86 -49.87
C LEU A 8 -4.57 -28.07 -51.38
N SER A 9 -5.41 -27.47 -52.23
CA SER A 9 -5.09 -27.37 -53.66
C SER A 9 -5.82 -26.23 -54.38
N ARG A 10 -5.03 -25.51 -55.20
CA ARG A 10 -5.37 -24.69 -56.38
C ARG A 10 -5.49 -23.17 -56.21
N LEU A 11 -5.10 -22.51 -57.31
CA LEU A 11 -5.15 -21.08 -57.65
C LEU A 11 -4.01 -20.23 -57.02
N PHE A 12 -3.21 -19.44 -57.75
CA PHE A 12 -3.10 -19.23 -59.22
C PHE A 12 -1.66 -18.69 -59.52
N ARG A 13 -0.89 -19.33 -60.41
CA ARG A 13 -0.49 -18.84 -61.76
C ARG A 13 0.07 -17.40 -61.87
N GLY A 14 1.32 -17.32 -62.34
CA GLY A 14 1.91 -16.16 -63.03
C GLY A 14 3.35 -15.87 -62.58
N THR A 15 4.33 -15.55 -63.42
CA THR A 15 4.43 -15.66 -64.90
C THR A 15 5.91 -15.84 -65.25
N LEU A 16 6.23 -16.78 -66.13
CA LEU A 16 7.59 -16.98 -66.64
C LEU A 16 7.87 -15.96 -67.76
N CYS A 17 8.88 -15.10 -67.61
CA CYS A 17 9.39 -14.28 -68.71
C CYS A 17 10.93 -14.34 -68.74
N ILE A 18 11.44 -14.61 -69.94
CA ILE A 18 12.85 -14.84 -70.26
C ILE A 18 13.46 -13.53 -70.76
N ILE A 19 14.67 -13.19 -70.31
CA ILE A 19 15.57 -12.31 -71.06
C ILE A 19 16.92 -13.02 -71.21
N LEU A 20 17.40 -13.05 -72.45
CA LEU A 20 18.62 -13.72 -72.91
C LEU A 20 19.80 -12.75 -72.98
N PHE A 21 20.96 -13.30 -73.39
CA PHE A 21 22.24 -12.64 -73.69
C PHE A 21 23.08 -12.27 -72.44
N SER A 22 24.38 -12.59 -72.40
CA SER A 22 25.24 -13.26 -73.39
C SER A 22 26.53 -13.78 -72.74
N SER A 23 27.03 -14.94 -73.15
CA SER A 23 28.40 -15.36 -72.87
C SER A 23 29.40 -14.46 -73.62
N PRO A 24 30.66 -14.41 -73.15
CA PRO A 24 31.69 -15.10 -73.93
C PRO A 24 32.32 -16.25 -73.14
N ALA A 25 32.79 -17.26 -73.88
CA ALA A 25 33.59 -18.32 -73.31
C ALA A 25 35.02 -17.83 -73.07
N LEU A 26 35.57 -18.18 -71.92
CA LEU A 26 36.98 -18.55 -71.80
C LEU A 26 37.02 -19.87 -71.03
N ALA A 27 37.54 -20.90 -71.70
CA ALA A 27 38.03 -22.07 -70.99
C ALA A 27 39.40 -21.70 -70.42
N ASP A 28 39.66 -22.08 -69.17
CA ASP A 28 41.02 -22.34 -68.72
C ASP A 28 41.02 -23.46 -67.67
N GLU A 29 42.20 -24.01 -67.42
CA GLU A 29 42.39 -25.42 -67.07
C GLU A 29 42.14 -25.82 -65.61
N ASN A 30 42.23 -27.13 -65.37
CA ASN A 30 42.21 -27.78 -64.06
C ASN A 30 43.17 -27.12 -63.04
N ALA A 31 42.63 -26.33 -62.11
CA ALA A 31 43.36 -25.86 -60.94
C ALA A 31 43.10 -26.73 -59.70
N CYS A 32 43.36 -28.04 -59.80
CA CYS A 32 43.54 -28.89 -58.62
C CYS A 32 44.99 -28.74 -58.11
N GLY A 33 45.27 -27.57 -57.53
CA GLY A 33 46.53 -27.28 -56.84
C GLY A 33 46.35 -27.30 -55.33
N PRO A 34 47.40 -27.59 -54.54
CA PRO A 34 47.34 -27.42 -53.08
C PRO A 34 47.11 -25.94 -52.77
N MET A 35 46.12 -25.63 -51.93
CA MET A 35 45.90 -24.25 -51.48
C MET A 35 47.18 -23.70 -50.86
N THR A 36 47.54 -22.47 -51.22
CA THR A 36 48.68 -21.81 -50.59
C THR A 36 48.34 -21.53 -49.12
N ALA A 37 49.37 -21.54 -48.25
CA ALA A 37 49.16 -21.32 -46.81
C ALA A 37 48.43 -20.00 -46.47
N ASN A 38 48.50 -19.01 -47.37
CA ASN A 38 47.75 -17.76 -47.26
C ASN A 38 46.25 -17.91 -47.58
N GLU A 39 45.87 -18.72 -48.57
CA GLU A 39 44.47 -19.00 -48.89
C GLU A 39 43.79 -19.84 -47.81
N GLU A 40 44.52 -20.81 -47.24
CA GLU A 40 44.04 -21.62 -46.12
C GLU A 40 43.82 -20.78 -44.85
N LEU A 41 44.70 -19.80 -44.61
CA LEU A 41 44.58 -18.85 -43.50
C LEU A 41 43.47 -17.82 -43.73
N LEU A 42 43.28 -17.36 -44.98
CA LEU A 42 42.16 -16.48 -45.36
C LEU A 42 40.82 -17.19 -45.17
N SER A 43 40.72 -18.46 -45.59
CA SER A 43 39.53 -19.30 -45.42
C SER A 43 39.17 -19.49 -43.94
N LYS A 44 40.16 -19.77 -43.08
CA LYS A 44 39.98 -19.82 -41.62
C LYS A 44 39.46 -18.50 -41.04
N LEU A 45 40.10 -17.37 -41.38
CA LEU A 45 39.64 -16.06 -40.93
C LEU A 45 38.20 -15.76 -41.37
N GLN A 46 37.84 -16.13 -42.60
CA GLN A 46 36.50 -15.91 -43.15
C GLN A 46 35.44 -16.79 -42.45
N GLN A 47 35.80 -18.03 -42.09
CA GLN A 47 34.98 -18.94 -41.29
C GLN A 47 34.82 -18.46 -39.84
N GLU A 48 35.91 -18.00 -39.20
CA GLU A 48 35.88 -17.42 -37.85
C GLU A 48 35.03 -16.13 -37.81
N ASN A 49 35.16 -15.26 -38.80
CA ASN A 49 34.38 -14.02 -38.87
C ASN A 49 32.88 -14.31 -39.07
N ALA A 50 32.53 -15.31 -39.88
CA ALA A 50 31.16 -15.80 -39.99
C ALA A 50 30.63 -16.40 -38.66
N ALA A 51 31.44 -17.18 -37.95
CA ALA A 51 31.08 -17.76 -36.66
C ALA A 51 30.93 -16.69 -35.56
N LEU A 52 31.79 -15.67 -35.54
CA LEU A 52 31.71 -14.52 -34.65
C LEU A 52 30.47 -13.67 -34.96
N SER A 53 30.20 -13.37 -36.22
CA SER A 53 29.00 -12.63 -36.63
C SER A 53 27.71 -13.37 -36.26
N LEU A 54 27.71 -14.71 -36.34
CA LEU A 54 26.60 -15.55 -35.89
C LEU A 54 26.45 -15.54 -34.36
N LYS A 55 27.55 -15.62 -33.59
CA LYS A 55 27.53 -15.46 -32.13
C LYS A 55 27.06 -14.08 -31.69
N VAL A 56 27.48 -13.00 -32.37
CA VAL A 56 27.01 -11.63 -32.11
C VAL A 56 25.50 -11.56 -32.32
N LYS A 57 24.97 -12.05 -33.44
CA LYS A 57 23.51 -12.12 -33.68
C LYS A 57 22.76 -12.97 -32.65
N GLN A 58 23.35 -14.06 -32.17
CA GLN A 58 22.76 -14.87 -31.09
C GLN A 58 22.74 -14.13 -29.74
N LEU A 59 23.81 -13.42 -29.39
CA LEU A 59 23.88 -12.62 -28.17
C LEU A 59 22.94 -11.40 -28.22
N GLU A 60 22.85 -10.73 -29.37
CA GLU A 60 21.88 -9.67 -29.62
C GLU A 60 20.42 -10.14 -29.50
N ALA A 61 20.13 -11.38 -29.93
CA ALA A 61 18.79 -11.98 -29.80
C ALA A 61 18.43 -12.38 -28.37
N ILE A 62 19.42 -12.50 -27.47
CA ILE A 62 19.22 -12.85 -26.05
C ILE A 62 18.99 -11.59 -25.18
N ALA A 63 19.33 -10.39 -25.69
CA ALA A 63 19.56 -9.21 -24.84
C ALA A 63 18.38 -8.22 -24.66
N CYS A 64 17.35 -8.18 -25.52
CA CYS A 64 16.20 -7.28 -25.31
C CYS A 64 15.02 -8.00 -24.63
N ILE A 65 14.63 -7.54 -23.44
CA ILE A 65 13.36 -7.93 -22.80
C ILE A 65 12.22 -7.30 -23.62
N PRO A 66 11.23 -8.06 -24.10
CA PRO A 66 10.12 -7.49 -24.88
C PRO A 66 9.26 -6.58 -24.00
N THR A 67 9.00 -5.36 -24.50
CA THR A 67 8.21 -4.31 -23.84
C THR A 67 6.83 -4.81 -23.40
N ASP A 68 6.16 -5.58 -24.26
CA ASP A 68 4.83 -6.14 -24.00
C ASP A 68 4.79 -7.02 -22.74
N ARG A 69 5.92 -7.66 -22.40
CA ARG A 69 6.05 -8.52 -21.21
C ARG A 69 6.32 -7.70 -19.94
N LEU A 70 7.00 -6.56 -20.04
CA LEU A 70 7.12 -5.59 -18.94
C LEU A 70 5.76 -4.96 -18.67
N HIS A 71 5.08 -4.50 -19.72
CA HIS A 71 3.74 -3.93 -19.67
C HIS A 71 2.73 -4.90 -19.03
N GLN A 72 2.68 -6.17 -19.49
CA GLN A 72 1.80 -7.19 -18.90
C GLN A 72 2.07 -7.40 -17.40
N LYS A 73 3.36 -7.42 -16.99
CA LYS A 73 3.73 -7.54 -15.57
C LYS A 73 3.35 -6.32 -14.75
N LYS A 74 3.47 -5.11 -15.30
CA LYS A 74 3.07 -3.85 -14.66
C LYS A 74 1.57 -3.81 -14.39
N VAL A 75 0.75 -4.26 -15.35
CA VAL A 75 -0.71 -4.42 -15.18
C VAL A 75 -1.03 -5.47 -14.11
N GLN A 76 -0.43 -6.65 -14.18
CA GLN A 76 -0.58 -7.68 -13.14
C GLN A 76 -0.21 -7.13 -11.75
N ARG A 77 0.86 -6.35 -11.65
CA ARG A 77 1.32 -5.77 -10.39
C ARG A 77 0.36 -4.70 -9.85
N LEU A 78 -0.24 -3.89 -10.72
CA LEU A 78 -1.32 -2.97 -10.34
C LEU A 78 -2.55 -3.71 -9.79
N GLN A 79 -2.95 -4.83 -10.41
CA GLN A 79 -4.04 -5.68 -9.89
C GLN A 79 -3.71 -6.31 -8.52
N GLU A 80 -2.47 -6.80 -8.34
CA GLU A 80 -1.99 -7.29 -7.04
C GLU A 80 -2.06 -6.20 -5.97
N ILE A 81 -1.66 -4.96 -6.27
CA ILE A 81 -1.77 -3.82 -5.36
C ILE A 81 -3.25 -3.51 -5.08
N ALA A 82 -4.11 -3.44 -6.11
CA ALA A 82 -5.54 -3.19 -5.92
C ALA A 82 -6.24 -4.25 -5.04
N SER A 83 -5.80 -5.52 -5.10
CA SER A 83 -6.31 -6.57 -4.20
C SER A 83 -5.83 -6.41 -2.73
N GLN A 84 -4.58 -5.96 -2.54
CA GLN A 84 -4.04 -5.61 -1.22
C GLN A 84 -4.78 -4.41 -0.62
N VAL A 85 -5.00 -3.37 -1.42
CA VAL A 85 -5.81 -2.19 -1.06
C VAL A 85 -7.25 -2.60 -0.70
N LYS A 86 -7.89 -3.48 -1.48
CA LYS A 86 -9.23 -4.04 -1.16
C LYS A 86 -9.24 -4.70 0.22
N THR A 87 -8.17 -5.43 0.58
CA THR A 87 -8.02 -6.05 1.91
C THR A 87 -7.77 -5.02 3.02
N GLN A 88 -6.89 -4.04 2.80
CA GLN A 88 -6.57 -3.01 3.78
C GLN A 88 -7.80 -2.13 4.09
N ARG A 89 -8.59 -1.78 3.08
CA ARG A 89 -9.88 -1.09 3.23
C ARG A 89 -10.87 -1.84 4.14
N GLN A 90 -10.90 -3.17 4.10
CA GLN A 90 -11.80 -3.94 4.96
C GLN A 90 -11.43 -3.80 6.45
N THR A 91 -10.15 -3.58 6.78
CA THR A 91 -9.74 -3.27 8.17
C THR A 91 -10.09 -1.84 8.60
N THR A 92 -10.44 -0.97 7.64
CA THR A 92 -10.66 0.47 7.88
C THR A 92 -12.01 0.76 8.54
N SER A 93 -13.03 -0.08 8.33
CA SER A 93 -14.33 0.05 9.01
C SER A 93 -14.22 -0.09 10.52
N ASP A 94 -13.32 -0.96 11.00
CA ASP A 94 -13.11 -1.21 12.42
C ASP A 94 -12.59 0.06 13.13
N PHE A 95 -11.70 0.81 12.47
CA PHE A 95 -11.19 2.07 12.99
C PHE A 95 -12.26 3.18 13.04
N GLN A 96 -13.13 3.28 12.02
CA GLN A 96 -14.26 4.22 12.06
C GLN A 96 -15.22 3.88 13.21
N GLY A 97 -15.46 2.59 13.45
CA GLY A 97 -16.22 2.09 14.61
C GLY A 97 -15.59 2.51 15.93
N PHE A 98 -14.28 2.30 16.10
CA PHE A 98 -13.55 2.73 17.30
C PHE A 98 -13.58 4.26 17.50
N VAL A 99 -13.33 5.04 16.46
CA VAL A 99 -13.35 6.52 16.52
C VAL A 99 -14.72 7.04 16.94
N THR A 100 -15.80 6.47 16.37
CA THR A 100 -17.18 6.83 16.71
C THR A 100 -17.54 6.42 18.14
N TRP A 101 -17.20 5.18 18.53
CA TRP A 101 -17.39 4.69 19.89
C TRP A 101 -16.65 5.56 20.92
N MET A 102 -15.38 5.88 20.67
CA MET A 102 -14.56 6.67 21.58
C MET A 102 -15.07 8.11 21.69
N SER A 103 -15.49 8.73 20.59
CA SER A 103 -16.12 10.06 20.61
C SER A 103 -17.37 10.10 21.50
N SER A 104 -18.24 9.09 21.39
CA SER A 104 -19.43 8.94 22.24
C SER A 104 -19.08 8.78 23.73
N ASN A 105 -18.10 7.92 24.04
CA ASN A 105 -17.66 7.69 25.42
C ASN A 105 -16.92 8.90 26.02
N LEU A 106 -16.16 9.65 25.21
CA LEU A 106 -15.48 10.88 25.64
C LEU A 106 -16.49 11.95 26.10
N ALA A 107 -17.64 12.07 25.44
CA ALA A 107 -18.73 12.92 25.89
C ALA A 107 -19.35 12.44 27.22
N GLY A 108 -19.41 11.12 27.44
CA GLY A 108 -19.77 10.51 28.73
C GLY A 108 -18.78 10.86 29.84
N TYR A 109 -17.48 10.67 29.61
CA TYR A 109 -16.42 11.03 30.57
C TYR A 109 -16.40 12.53 30.87
N ASN A 110 -16.61 13.39 29.86
CA ASN A 110 -16.72 14.83 30.06
C ASN A 110 -17.89 15.18 30.99
N ARG A 111 -19.09 14.59 30.75
CA ARG A 111 -20.25 14.78 31.63
C ARG A 111 -19.98 14.28 33.05
N TYR A 112 -19.30 13.15 33.21
CA TYR A 112 -18.97 12.60 34.52
C TYR A 112 -18.09 13.53 35.36
N ILE A 113 -17.11 14.20 34.72
CA ILE A 113 -16.23 15.15 35.39
C ILE A 113 -16.91 16.52 35.57
N GLN A 114 -17.64 17.02 34.57
CA GLN A 114 -18.35 18.31 34.63
C GLN A 114 -19.55 18.31 35.58
N ALA A 115 -20.25 17.17 35.74
CA ALA A 115 -21.37 17.03 36.69
C ALA A 115 -20.91 17.04 38.17
N GLY A 116 -19.59 17.06 38.42
CA GLY A 116 -19.03 17.31 39.75
C GLY A 116 -19.19 16.15 40.75
N SER A 117 -19.58 14.95 40.32
CA SER A 117 -19.81 13.79 41.21
C SER A 117 -18.58 13.40 42.04
N TYR A 118 -17.37 13.63 41.52
CA TYR A 118 -16.12 13.43 42.27
C TYR A 118 -15.27 14.71 42.43
N ALA A 119 -14.98 15.41 41.32
CA ALA A 119 -14.06 16.55 41.34
C ALA A 119 -14.53 17.76 42.17
N ALA A 120 -15.84 17.99 42.30
CA ALA A 120 -16.38 19.10 43.09
C ALA A 120 -16.50 18.80 44.59
N VAL A 121 -16.55 17.52 44.98
CA VAL A 121 -16.51 17.08 46.39
C VAL A 121 -15.07 17.06 46.89
N ILE A 122 -14.14 16.48 46.11
CA ILE A 122 -12.71 16.44 46.45
C ILE A 122 -12.09 17.84 46.37
N GLY A 123 -12.44 18.64 45.36
CA GLY A 123 -11.97 20.02 45.20
C GLY A 123 -12.46 20.99 46.29
N ARG A 124 -13.49 20.62 47.07
CA ARG A 124 -13.93 21.36 48.28
C ARG A 124 -13.23 20.90 49.57
N MET A 125 -12.50 19.79 49.54
CA MET A 125 -11.84 19.16 50.69
C MET A 125 -10.31 19.19 50.64
N LEU A 126 -9.71 19.76 49.59
CA LEU A 126 -8.25 19.88 49.43
C LEU A 126 -7.81 21.32 49.11
N PRO A 127 -6.69 21.80 49.68
CA PRO A 127 -6.20 23.16 49.47
C PRO A 127 -5.59 23.37 48.08
N ILE A 128 -6.47 23.69 47.11
CA ILE A 128 -6.19 24.42 45.85
C ILE A 128 -5.70 23.65 44.59
N PRO A 129 -5.12 22.43 44.54
CA PRO A 129 -4.37 22.01 43.33
C PRO A 129 -5.28 21.63 42.14
N TYR A 130 -6.55 21.37 42.43
CA TYR A 130 -7.48 20.65 41.56
C TYR A 130 -7.87 21.42 40.28
N ALA A 131 -7.78 22.75 40.28
CA ALA A 131 -8.06 23.57 39.11
C ALA A 131 -7.09 23.29 37.94
N GLY A 132 -5.82 22.96 38.25
CA GLY A 132 -4.82 22.61 37.23
C GLY A 132 -5.16 21.29 36.54
N GLN A 133 -5.55 20.26 37.30
CA GLN A 133 -5.88 18.95 36.75
C GLN A 133 -7.16 18.97 35.90
N ALA A 134 -8.19 19.71 36.32
CA ALA A 134 -9.39 19.92 35.49
C ALA A 134 -9.05 20.65 34.17
N SER A 135 -8.17 21.65 34.20
CA SER A 135 -7.70 22.33 32.98
C SER A 135 -6.92 21.39 32.04
N VAL A 136 -6.02 20.58 32.59
CA VAL A 136 -5.28 19.54 31.83
C VAL A 136 -6.23 18.52 31.22
N PHE A 137 -7.26 18.08 31.95
CA PHE A 137 -8.24 17.13 31.44
C PHE A 137 -9.13 17.72 30.33
N THR A 138 -9.60 18.96 30.47
CA THR A 138 -10.33 19.65 29.38
C THR A 138 -9.46 19.84 28.13
N LYS A 139 -8.17 20.17 28.31
CA LYS A 139 -7.20 20.22 27.20
C LYS A 139 -6.98 18.85 26.56
N PHE A 140 -6.88 17.80 27.37
CA PHE A 140 -6.77 16.42 26.89
C PHE A 140 -8.01 16.01 26.08
N ILE A 141 -9.22 16.23 26.58
CA ILE A 141 -10.47 15.99 25.83
C ILE A 141 -10.51 16.77 24.52
N ALA A 142 -10.12 18.05 24.54
CA ALA A 142 -10.09 18.88 23.33
C ALA A 142 -9.09 18.34 22.29
N GLN A 143 -7.88 17.97 22.72
CA GLN A 143 -6.87 17.33 21.86
C GLN A 143 -7.34 15.96 21.34
N PHE A 144 -7.98 15.15 22.18
CA PHE A 144 -8.54 13.85 21.81
C PHE A 144 -9.65 14.00 20.75
N THR A 145 -10.57 14.94 20.96
CA THR A 145 -11.66 15.24 20.03
C THR A 145 -11.11 15.73 18.69
N LEU A 146 -10.10 16.61 18.71
CA LEU A 146 -9.42 17.10 17.51
C LEU A 146 -8.68 15.98 16.77
N ALA A 147 -7.99 15.08 17.49
CA ALA A 147 -7.31 13.92 16.92
C ALA A 147 -8.29 12.90 16.31
N LEU A 148 -9.41 12.62 16.97
CA LEU A 148 -10.49 11.76 16.43
C LEU A 148 -11.09 12.35 15.16
N ASN A 149 -11.40 13.65 15.13
CA ASN A 149 -11.91 14.33 13.94
C ASN A 149 -10.88 14.31 12.80
N ALA A 150 -9.61 14.65 13.08
CA ALA A 150 -8.54 14.60 12.09
C ALA A 150 -8.29 13.19 11.54
N SER A 151 -8.34 12.17 12.40
CA SER A 151 -8.24 10.76 12.01
C SER A 151 -9.43 10.35 11.13
N SER A 152 -10.66 10.72 11.49
CA SER A 152 -11.87 10.44 10.69
C SER A 152 -11.81 11.05 9.29
N VAL A 153 -11.38 12.31 9.17
CA VAL A 153 -11.16 12.97 7.87
C VAL A 153 -10.05 12.29 7.07
N SER A 154 -8.90 12.02 7.68
CA SER A 154 -7.78 11.33 7.01
C SER A 154 -8.18 9.93 6.52
N MET A 155 -8.97 9.21 7.31
CA MET A 155 -9.53 7.91 6.95
C MET A 155 -10.46 8.01 5.74
N THR A 156 -11.32 9.03 5.73
CA THR A 156 -12.27 9.27 4.64
C THR A 156 -11.54 9.62 3.35
N ASN A 157 -10.45 10.41 3.43
CA ASN A 157 -9.58 10.69 2.30
C ASN A 157 -8.94 9.41 1.75
N TYR A 158 -8.32 8.59 2.61
CA TYR A 158 -7.77 7.29 2.22
C TYR A 158 -8.84 6.36 1.62
N LEU A 159 -10.04 6.29 2.18
CA LEU A 159 -11.17 5.53 1.63
C LEU A 159 -11.68 6.07 0.29
N ASN A 160 -11.49 7.36 -0.02
CA ASN A 160 -11.84 7.92 -1.31
C ASN A 160 -10.75 7.66 -2.36
N SER A 161 -9.47 7.89 -2.03
CA SER A 161 -8.37 7.64 -2.95
C SER A 161 -8.18 6.16 -3.24
N SER A 162 -8.21 5.27 -2.24
CA SER A 162 -8.16 3.81 -2.47
C SER A 162 -9.35 3.30 -3.30
N ARG A 163 -10.54 3.91 -3.20
CA ARG A 163 -11.68 3.56 -4.07
C ARG A 163 -11.42 3.99 -5.51
N LYS A 164 -10.92 5.22 -5.70
CA LYS A 164 -10.56 5.75 -7.02
C LYS A 164 -9.47 4.91 -7.70
N PHE A 165 -8.43 4.52 -6.96
CA PHE A 165 -7.36 3.64 -7.45
C PHE A 165 -7.90 2.26 -7.88
N ILE A 166 -8.75 1.64 -7.04
CA ILE A 166 -9.42 0.39 -7.40
C ILE A 166 -10.21 0.54 -8.70
N THR A 167 -11.02 1.59 -8.85
CA THR A 167 -11.81 1.83 -10.06
C THR A 167 -10.93 2.07 -11.29
N MET A 168 -9.80 2.77 -11.17
CA MET A 168 -8.83 2.93 -12.26
C MET A 168 -8.22 1.57 -12.68
N THR A 169 -7.89 0.72 -11.72
CA THR A 169 -7.31 -0.62 -11.99
C THR A 169 -8.33 -1.56 -12.62
N ASP A 170 -9.55 -1.60 -12.08
CA ASP A 170 -10.66 -2.43 -12.60
C ASP A 170 -11.04 -1.99 -14.04
N GLN A 171 -10.89 -0.72 -14.41
CA GLN A 171 -11.08 -0.21 -15.78
C GLN A 171 -10.00 -0.67 -16.76
N ILE A 172 -8.72 -0.65 -16.35
CA ILE A 172 -7.59 -1.14 -17.17
C ILE A 172 -7.79 -2.62 -17.54
N GLU A 173 -8.28 -3.43 -16.59
CA GLU A 173 -8.61 -4.84 -16.82
C GLU A 173 -9.76 -5.00 -17.83
N ALA A 174 -10.86 -4.27 -17.65
CA ALA A 174 -12.02 -4.33 -18.55
C ALA A 174 -11.67 -3.95 -20.01
N CYS A 175 -10.75 -3.00 -20.20
CA CYS A 175 -10.27 -2.58 -21.51
C CYS A 175 -9.13 -3.45 -22.09
N LYS A 176 -8.72 -4.53 -21.40
CA LYS A 176 -7.61 -5.43 -21.80
C LYS A 176 -6.27 -4.71 -22.06
N ALA A 177 -5.97 -3.67 -21.28
CA ALA A 177 -4.65 -3.06 -21.19
C ALA A 177 -4.01 -2.63 -22.54
N THR A 178 -4.77 -1.99 -23.43
CA THR A 178 -4.21 -1.36 -24.66
C THR A 178 -3.87 0.13 -24.50
N ASP A 179 -4.10 0.71 -23.32
CA ASP A 179 -3.90 2.15 -23.06
C ASP A 179 -2.80 2.38 -22.00
N ASP A 180 -1.57 2.59 -22.48
CA ASP A 180 -0.40 2.96 -21.67
C ASP A 180 -0.68 4.17 -20.75
N ARG A 181 -1.50 5.12 -21.20
CA ARG A 181 -1.76 6.36 -20.46
C ARG A 181 -2.58 6.09 -19.20
N ALA A 182 -3.60 5.23 -19.30
CA ALA A 182 -4.40 4.83 -18.14
C ALA A 182 -3.54 4.10 -17.09
N ILE A 183 -2.61 3.26 -17.53
CA ILE A 183 -1.70 2.50 -16.66
C ILE A 183 -0.68 3.42 -15.96
N MET A 184 -0.08 4.36 -16.70
CA MET A 184 0.79 5.40 -16.10
C MET A 184 0.02 6.30 -15.13
N GLU A 185 -1.23 6.68 -15.45
CA GLU A 185 -2.04 7.49 -14.53
C GLU A 185 -2.38 6.73 -13.25
N ALA A 186 -2.75 5.45 -13.34
CA ALA A 186 -3.02 4.60 -12.17
C ALA A 186 -1.78 4.40 -11.29
N ALA A 187 -0.61 4.12 -11.89
CA ALA A 187 0.66 3.99 -11.17
C ALA A 187 1.06 5.29 -10.47
N ARG A 188 0.97 6.44 -11.17
CA ARG A 188 1.27 7.76 -10.59
C ARG A 188 0.28 8.15 -9.50
N PHE A 189 -1.00 7.81 -9.65
CA PHE A 189 -2.02 8.05 -8.63
C PHE A 189 -1.76 7.21 -7.37
N ALA A 190 -1.31 5.96 -7.53
CA ALA A 190 -0.90 5.12 -6.41
C ALA A 190 0.27 5.76 -5.63
N ASP A 191 1.34 6.13 -6.31
CA ASP A 191 2.54 6.67 -5.65
C ASP A 191 2.31 8.03 -4.99
N LEU A 192 1.64 8.97 -5.67
CA LEU A 192 1.48 10.35 -5.17
C LEU A 192 0.31 10.56 -4.21
N GLN A 193 -0.84 9.91 -4.44
CA GLN A 193 -2.07 10.20 -3.70
C GLN A 193 -2.44 9.08 -2.73
N LEU A 194 -2.44 7.81 -3.18
CA LEU A 194 -2.81 6.68 -2.34
C LEU A 194 -1.83 6.49 -1.18
N LEU A 195 -0.52 6.43 -1.47
CA LEU A 195 0.50 6.29 -0.42
C LEU A 195 0.50 7.47 0.56
N LYS A 196 0.26 8.68 0.07
CA LYS A 196 0.15 9.88 0.90
C LYS A 196 -1.03 9.77 1.87
N ASP A 197 -2.24 9.54 1.35
CA ASP A 197 -3.45 9.47 2.18
C ASP A 197 -3.38 8.29 3.17
N MET A 198 -2.76 7.17 2.78
CA MET A 198 -2.49 6.03 3.65
C MET A 198 -1.55 6.41 4.81
N ASN A 199 -0.43 7.08 4.51
CA ASN A 199 0.53 7.51 5.53
C ASN A 199 -0.07 8.56 6.47
N ASP A 200 -0.79 9.55 5.92
CA ASP A 200 -1.54 10.52 6.71
C ASP A 200 -2.53 9.80 7.67
N ALA A 201 -3.27 8.80 7.17
CA ALA A 201 -4.17 8.00 8.00
C ALA A 201 -3.43 7.20 9.09
N GLN A 202 -2.29 6.57 8.78
CA GLN A 202 -1.44 5.87 9.75
C GLN A 202 -0.99 6.82 10.88
N VAL A 203 -0.45 7.99 10.54
CA VAL A 203 0.03 8.98 11.52
C VAL A 203 -1.10 9.47 12.43
N LYS A 204 -2.30 9.75 11.87
CA LYS A 204 -3.45 10.15 12.70
C LYS A 204 -3.98 9.02 13.56
N LEU A 205 -3.95 7.77 13.11
CA LEU A 205 -4.35 6.61 13.90
C LEU A 205 -3.37 6.30 15.04
N ALA A 206 -2.06 6.40 14.80
CA ALA A 206 -1.04 6.31 15.84
C ALA A 206 -1.26 7.37 16.93
N THR A 207 -1.57 8.62 16.52
CA THR A 207 -1.92 9.70 17.47
C THR A 207 -3.14 9.33 18.33
N VAL A 208 -4.16 8.68 17.75
CA VAL A 208 -5.35 8.21 18.49
C VAL A 208 -5.01 7.03 19.41
N SER A 209 -4.11 6.12 19.01
CA SER A 209 -3.57 5.05 19.87
C SER A 209 -2.87 5.62 21.11
N ASP A 210 -1.96 6.57 20.93
CA ASP A 210 -1.21 7.20 22.03
C ASP A 210 -2.14 7.92 23.00
N LEU A 211 -3.09 8.70 22.47
CA LEU A 211 -4.10 9.38 23.28
C LEU A 211 -5.01 8.38 24.01
N SER A 212 -5.42 7.27 23.38
CA SER A 212 -6.22 6.22 24.04
C SER A 212 -5.46 5.56 25.20
N SER A 213 -4.16 5.39 25.06
CA SER A 213 -3.27 4.92 26.12
C SER A 213 -3.18 5.92 27.27
N GLY A 214 -3.09 7.22 26.97
CA GLY A 214 -3.20 8.29 27.97
C GLY A 214 -4.54 8.32 28.71
N ALA A 215 -5.66 8.09 28.02
CA ALA A 215 -6.98 7.95 28.64
C ALA A 215 -7.04 6.75 29.58
N LEU A 216 -6.44 5.62 29.21
CA LEU A 216 -6.33 4.44 30.08
C LEU A 216 -5.51 4.69 31.33
N SER A 217 -4.33 5.31 31.21
CA SER A 217 -3.51 5.69 32.36
C SER A 217 -4.25 6.64 33.30
N PHE A 218 -5.03 7.58 32.77
CA PHE A 218 -5.89 8.47 33.54
C PHE A 218 -7.01 7.73 34.28
N LEU A 219 -7.78 6.87 33.58
CA LEU A 219 -8.84 6.07 34.23
C LEU A 219 -8.27 5.10 35.27
N ALA A 220 -7.11 4.49 35.04
CA ALA A 220 -6.43 3.66 36.02
C ALA A 220 -6.00 4.46 37.26
N SER A 221 -5.47 5.67 37.09
CA SER A 221 -5.14 6.58 38.19
C SER A 221 -6.38 6.99 39.00
N LEU A 222 -7.50 7.31 38.32
CA LEU A 222 -8.78 7.56 38.99
C LEU A 222 -9.29 6.33 39.75
N ASN A 223 -9.23 5.14 39.15
CA ASN A 223 -9.68 3.90 39.79
C ASN A 223 -8.85 3.55 41.03
N HIS A 224 -7.53 3.77 40.97
CA HIS A 224 -6.66 3.64 42.14
C HIS A 224 -7.03 4.67 43.22
N TYR A 225 -7.21 5.95 42.85
CA TYR A 225 -7.59 7.00 43.79
C TYR A 225 -8.94 6.71 44.47
N VAL A 226 -9.97 6.37 43.71
CA VAL A 226 -11.31 5.97 44.22
C VAL A 226 -11.21 4.78 45.16
N SER A 227 -10.31 3.83 44.88
CA SER A 227 -10.13 2.63 45.71
C SER A 227 -9.27 2.88 46.95
N SER A 228 -8.33 3.83 46.92
CA SER A 228 -7.46 4.17 48.05
C SER A 228 -8.04 5.26 48.98
N THR A 229 -9.07 5.99 48.56
CA THR A 229 -9.65 7.08 49.37
C THR A 229 -10.56 6.54 50.49
N ASP A 230 -10.85 5.24 50.57
CA ASP A 230 -11.77 4.64 51.56
C ASP A 230 -11.38 4.99 53.02
N GLU A 231 -10.09 4.94 53.38
CA GLU A 231 -9.62 5.30 54.73
C GLU A 231 -9.79 6.80 55.08
N TYR A 232 -9.64 7.67 54.08
CA TYR A 232 -9.79 9.12 54.26
C TYR A 232 -11.26 9.54 54.25
N TRP A 233 -12.06 8.88 53.40
CA TRP A 233 -13.49 9.09 53.27
C TRP A 233 -14.26 8.58 54.50
N ASN A 234 -13.89 7.42 55.06
CA ASN A 234 -14.51 6.95 56.30
C ASN A 234 -14.20 7.86 57.50
N LYS A 235 -13.12 8.66 57.48
CA LYS A 235 -12.86 9.72 58.46
C LYS A 235 -13.66 11.01 58.21
N THR A 236 -13.92 11.39 56.96
CA THR A 236 -14.71 12.61 56.62
C THR A 236 -16.21 12.37 56.48
N LYS A 237 -16.67 11.12 56.41
CA LYS A 237 -18.09 10.70 56.42
C LYS A 237 -18.88 11.26 57.60
N GLY A 238 -18.24 11.50 58.75
CA GLY A 238 -18.87 12.14 59.90
C GLY A 238 -19.36 13.58 59.66
N LEU A 239 -18.92 14.23 58.58
CA LEU A 239 -19.27 15.63 58.25
C LEU A 239 -20.10 15.81 56.98
N PHE A 240 -20.21 14.80 56.10
CA PHE A 240 -20.92 14.93 54.82
C PHE A 240 -21.90 13.77 54.55
N LYS A 241 -23.21 14.09 54.60
CA LYS A 241 -24.35 13.17 54.33
C LYS A 241 -24.53 12.79 52.84
N LYS A 242 -23.45 12.67 52.06
CA LYS A 242 -23.55 12.24 50.66
C LYS A 242 -22.56 11.13 50.39
N ASP A 243 -23.00 9.90 50.63
CA ASP A 243 -22.27 8.69 50.24
C ASP A 243 -21.93 8.71 48.74
N VAL A 244 -20.77 8.17 48.42
CA VAL A 244 -20.41 7.75 47.06
C VAL A 244 -21.36 6.61 46.68
N ASP A 245 -22.11 6.75 45.59
CA ASP A 245 -22.98 5.68 45.11
C ASP A 245 -22.10 4.52 44.59
N PRO A 246 -22.26 3.27 45.07
CA PRO A 246 -21.48 2.13 44.56
C PRO A 246 -21.60 1.93 43.03
N LYS A 247 -22.66 2.44 42.39
CA LYS A 247 -22.80 2.48 40.92
C LYS A 247 -21.72 3.32 40.22
N GLU A 248 -21.17 4.32 40.89
CA GLU A 248 -20.11 5.17 40.35
C GLU A 248 -18.76 4.43 40.32
N LYS A 249 -18.46 3.65 41.37
CA LYS A 249 -17.26 2.80 41.43
C LYS A 249 -17.31 1.67 40.39
N SER A 250 -18.49 1.06 40.17
CA SER A 250 -18.65 0.07 39.09
C SER A 250 -18.50 0.71 37.71
N PHE A 251 -19.07 1.89 37.47
CA PHE A 251 -18.96 2.60 36.18
C PHE A 251 -17.52 2.91 35.79
N ILE A 252 -16.67 3.36 36.72
CA ILE A 252 -15.25 3.63 36.44
C ILE A 252 -14.48 2.34 36.12
N SER A 253 -14.72 1.27 36.88
CA SER A 253 -14.09 -0.04 36.64
C SER A 253 -14.50 -0.65 35.29
N GLU A 254 -15.80 -0.62 34.98
CA GLU A 254 -16.37 -1.10 33.71
C GLU A 254 -15.91 -0.24 32.51
N SER A 255 -15.85 1.09 32.68
CA SER A 255 -15.29 2.01 31.68
C SER A 255 -13.81 1.73 31.41
N THR A 256 -13.02 1.45 32.44
CA THR A 256 -11.60 1.12 32.30
C THR A 256 -11.41 -0.22 31.57
N SER A 257 -12.20 -1.23 31.93
CA SER A 257 -12.21 -2.55 31.30
C SER A 257 -12.60 -2.49 29.81
N SER A 258 -13.72 -1.82 29.50
CA SER A 258 -14.24 -1.68 28.14
C SER A 258 -13.34 -0.83 27.25
N LEU A 259 -12.80 0.30 27.76
CA LEU A 259 -11.80 1.09 27.05
C LEU A 259 -10.53 0.27 26.78
N LYS A 260 -10.07 -0.52 27.76
CA LYS A 260 -8.88 -1.37 27.58
C LYS A 260 -9.11 -2.40 26.47
N ALA A 261 -10.22 -3.12 26.52
CA ALA A 261 -10.56 -4.11 25.50
C ALA A 261 -10.70 -3.50 24.09
N GLN A 262 -11.25 -2.28 23.97
CA GLN A 262 -11.36 -1.59 22.69
C GLN A 262 -10.02 -1.03 22.19
N ALA A 263 -9.20 -0.45 23.08
CA ALA A 263 -7.87 0.06 22.73
C ALA A 263 -6.93 -1.08 22.34
N ASP A 264 -6.92 -2.21 23.06
CA ASP A 264 -6.11 -3.38 22.73
C ASP A 264 -6.50 -3.96 21.35
N ARG A 265 -7.82 -3.98 21.02
CA ARG A 265 -8.32 -4.35 19.67
C ARG A 265 -7.89 -3.36 18.59
N PHE A 266 -8.07 -2.06 18.84
CA PHE A 266 -7.69 -0.98 17.94
C PHE A 266 -6.18 -1.02 17.64
N ASN A 267 -5.34 -1.15 18.66
CA ASN A 267 -3.88 -1.23 18.55
C ASN A 267 -3.43 -2.50 17.82
N GLY A 268 -4.09 -3.64 18.05
CA GLY A 268 -3.85 -4.86 17.28
C GLY A 268 -4.12 -4.67 15.78
N LYS A 269 -5.27 -4.06 15.44
CA LYS A 269 -5.65 -3.75 14.05
C LYS A 269 -4.72 -2.70 13.42
N LEU A 270 -4.30 -1.69 14.18
CA LEU A 270 -3.38 -0.64 13.72
C LEU A 270 -2.03 -1.23 13.29
N ARG A 271 -1.45 -2.15 14.08
CA ARG A 271 -0.22 -2.86 13.69
C ARG A 271 -0.38 -3.64 12.39
N THR A 272 -1.49 -4.34 12.19
CA THR A 272 -1.79 -5.02 10.91
C THR A 272 -1.92 -4.03 9.75
N PHE A 273 -2.57 -2.88 9.98
CA PHE A 273 -2.72 -1.83 8.97
C PHE A 273 -1.39 -1.15 8.58
N GLU A 274 -0.49 -0.95 9.55
CA GLU A 274 0.88 -0.48 9.33
C GLU A 274 1.73 -1.51 8.56
N GLU A 275 1.65 -2.79 8.92
CA GLU A 275 2.37 -3.87 8.24
C GLU A 275 1.92 -4.03 6.79
N LEU A 276 0.60 -4.04 6.55
CA LEU A 276 0.03 -4.02 5.20
C LEU A 276 0.46 -2.77 4.43
N GLY A 277 0.44 -1.58 5.05
CA GLY A 277 0.85 -0.35 4.38
C GLY A 277 2.34 -0.29 4.05
N LYS A 278 3.21 -0.90 4.86
CA LYS A 278 4.65 -1.07 4.53
C LYS A 278 4.83 -1.96 3.29
N LYS A 279 4.12 -3.09 3.24
CA LYS A 279 4.11 -4.00 2.09
C LYS A 279 3.53 -3.35 0.82
N GLU A 280 2.46 -2.56 0.97
CA GLU A 280 1.84 -1.83 -0.12
C GLU A 280 2.77 -0.72 -0.64
N THR A 281 3.40 0.05 0.25
CA THR A 281 4.41 1.07 -0.11
C THR A 281 5.55 0.47 -0.92
N ALA A 282 6.11 -0.67 -0.49
CA ALA A 282 7.14 -1.37 -1.24
C ALA A 282 6.63 -1.89 -2.60
N SER A 283 5.36 -2.31 -2.66
CA SER A 283 4.74 -2.82 -3.88
C SER A 283 4.45 -1.71 -4.90
N VAL A 284 3.95 -0.55 -4.47
CA VAL A 284 3.75 0.64 -5.31
C VAL A 284 5.09 1.16 -5.81
N LYS A 285 6.10 1.30 -4.94
CA LYS A 285 7.45 1.72 -5.36
C LYS A 285 8.10 0.74 -6.35
N SER A 286 7.76 -0.55 -6.31
CA SER A 286 8.23 -1.51 -7.32
C SER A 286 7.68 -1.26 -8.72
N LEU A 287 6.62 -0.44 -8.89
CA LEU A 287 6.11 -0.04 -10.21
C LEU A 287 7.10 0.86 -10.96
N ALA A 288 7.75 1.80 -10.27
CA ALA A 288 8.72 2.71 -10.88
C ALA A 288 9.93 1.95 -11.49
N VAL A 289 10.29 0.79 -10.93
CA VAL A 289 11.34 -0.08 -11.49
C VAL A 289 10.93 -0.63 -12.87
N TYR A 290 9.63 -0.87 -13.12
CA TYR A 290 9.16 -1.25 -14.46
C TYR A 290 9.21 -0.07 -15.43
N ASP A 291 8.93 1.16 -14.99
CA ASP A 291 9.07 2.38 -15.81
C ASP A 291 10.53 2.62 -16.22
N GLU A 292 11.48 2.44 -15.30
CA GLU A 292 12.92 2.53 -15.56
C GLU A 292 13.39 1.40 -16.50
N LEU A 293 12.92 0.17 -16.30
CA LEU A 293 13.22 -0.96 -17.18
C LEU A 293 12.62 -0.80 -18.59
N GLU A 294 11.42 -0.23 -18.73
CA GLU A 294 10.82 0.10 -20.02
C GLU A 294 11.65 1.17 -20.76
N GLN A 295 12.08 2.23 -20.07
CA GLN A 295 12.96 3.26 -20.64
C GLN A 295 14.34 2.72 -21.03
N GLU A 296 14.96 1.90 -20.19
CA GLU A 296 16.30 1.38 -20.44
C GLU A 296 16.31 0.27 -21.50
N ALA A 297 15.26 -0.57 -21.55
CA ALA A 297 15.05 -1.51 -22.65
C ALA A 297 14.82 -0.77 -23.98
N ALA A 298 14.02 0.31 -23.98
CA ALA A 298 13.85 1.15 -25.15
C ALA A 298 15.18 1.77 -25.60
N ARG A 299 15.97 2.37 -24.69
CA ARG A 299 17.30 2.94 -25.02
C ARG A 299 18.29 1.90 -25.52
N SER A 300 18.34 0.73 -24.88
CA SER A 300 19.27 -0.35 -25.25
C SER A 300 18.95 -0.96 -26.61
N CYS A 301 17.66 -1.06 -26.97
CA CYS A 301 17.23 -1.49 -28.31
C CYS A 301 17.19 -0.33 -29.34
N LEU A 302 17.26 0.95 -28.92
CA LEU A 302 17.40 2.16 -29.75
C LEU A 302 18.85 2.61 -30.01
N LEU A 303 19.85 2.06 -29.30
CA LEU A 303 21.27 2.21 -29.64
C LEU A 303 21.67 1.25 -30.80
N LYS A 304 20.85 1.27 -31.87
CA LYS A 304 21.01 0.52 -33.13
C LYS A 304 20.75 1.46 -34.30
#